data_AF-A0AAD7NW38-F1
#
_entry.id   AF-A0AAD7NW38-F1
#
_cell.length_a   1.000
_cell.length_b   1.000
_cell.length_c   1.000
_cell.angle_alpha   90.00
_cell.angle_beta   90.00
_cell.angle_gamma   90.00
#
_symmetry.space_group_name_H-M   'P 1'
#
loop_
_entity.id
_entity.type
_entity.pdbx_description
1 polymer ?
#
loop_
_entity_poly.entity_id
_entity_poly.type
_entity_poly.pdbx_seq_one_letter_code
_entity_poly.pdbx_strand_id
1 'polypeptide(L)'
;MAVEIEPLPCHSPLVQRSRNLRLENARSAMDLLVALRDVASALKQLFVEHQILHRHITYDNVLIRSGADSGVAGVVVDLDFPNPTEGSSRTSTGLGLCDSLAFQSAKRLTNRVSHAHKHTLQEDLESLFCVLCWTCYGYDHTGGPDKYRPDWMETWITTRHAETAAPKKKSFLSTPSSSHINRYIGCQRDIMEDIIEQLRQTVKRNSSDPEKDCARFLTVVEEGIEEIRGERCGCVLQCNKALPSVVPCKPSELATTNSPDCIA
;
A
#
# COMPACT_ATOMS: atom_id res chain seq x y z
N MET A 1 9.00 -14.75 16.25
CA MET A 1 9.23 -14.81 14.79
C MET A 1 10.08 -13.60 14.47
N ALA A 2 11.34 -13.80 14.06
CA ALA A 2 12.26 -12.69 13.84
C ALA A 2 11.83 -11.91 12.59
N VAL A 3 11.72 -10.60 12.72
CA VAL A 3 11.55 -9.72 11.57
C VAL A 3 12.93 -9.47 10.99
N GLU A 4 13.14 -9.95 9.77
CA GLU A 4 14.29 -9.57 8.97
C GLU A 4 14.13 -8.11 8.54
N ILE A 5 14.67 -7.21 9.36
CA ILE A 5 15.13 -5.92 8.88
C ILE A 5 16.49 -6.21 8.22
N GLU A 6 16.49 -6.60 6.95
CA GLU A 6 17.74 -6.76 6.20
C GLU A 6 18.34 -5.37 5.94
N PRO A 7 19.54 -5.04 6.46
CA PRO A 7 20.33 -3.96 5.90
C PRO A 7 20.73 -4.37 4.48
N LEU A 8 20.44 -3.54 3.48
CA LEU A 8 20.81 -3.79 2.08
C LEU A 8 22.30 -4.18 1.99
N PRO A 9 22.63 -5.44 1.66
CA PRO A 9 23.99 -5.79 1.33
C PRO A 9 24.35 -5.06 0.04
N CYS A 10 25.55 -4.51 -0.02
CA CYS A 10 26.12 -3.76 -1.15
C CYS A 10 26.31 -4.56 -2.45
N HIS A 11 25.56 -5.64 -2.67
CA HIS A 11 25.64 -6.49 -3.84
C HIS A 11 24.37 -6.39 -4.69
N SER A 12 24.48 -5.62 -5.77
CA SER A 12 23.67 -5.70 -7.00
C SER A 12 22.15 -5.42 -6.85
N PRO A 13 21.69 -4.19 -7.13
CA PRO A 13 20.27 -3.76 -7.11
C PRO A 13 19.29 -4.53 -8.01
N LEU A 14 19.77 -5.50 -8.78
CA LEU A 14 19.03 -6.20 -9.83
C LEU A 14 18.50 -7.58 -9.39
N VAL A 15 19.07 -8.20 -8.36
CA VAL A 15 18.69 -9.59 -7.96
C VAL A 15 17.56 -9.60 -6.91
N GLN A 16 17.48 -8.59 -6.04
CA GLN A 16 16.46 -8.51 -4.98
C GLN A 16 15.09 -8.02 -5.49
N ARG A 17 15.07 -7.30 -6.62
CA ARG A 17 13.84 -6.84 -7.30
C ARG A 17 13.01 -7.98 -7.90
N SER A 18 13.59 -9.16 -8.10
CA SER A 18 12.93 -10.27 -8.82
C SER A 18 11.85 -11.00 -8.02
N ARG A 19 11.74 -10.78 -6.69
CA ARG A 19 10.74 -11.44 -5.83
C ARG A 19 9.71 -10.51 -5.19
N ASN A 20 9.89 -9.20 -5.33
CA ASN A 20 9.00 -8.21 -4.76
C ASN A 20 8.02 -7.72 -5.82
N LEU A 21 6.74 -7.90 -5.55
CA LEU A 21 5.62 -7.44 -6.34
C LEU A 21 5.04 -6.18 -5.70
N ARG A 22 4.55 -5.26 -6.53
CA ARG A 22 3.76 -4.13 -6.04
C ARG A 22 2.33 -4.59 -5.69
N LEU A 23 1.62 -3.83 -4.86
CA LEU A 23 0.31 -4.23 -4.31
C LEU A 23 -0.80 -4.43 -5.36
N GLU A 24 -0.78 -3.70 -6.48
CA GLU A 24 -1.67 -3.92 -7.62
C GLU A 24 -1.50 -5.29 -8.27
N ASN A 25 -0.34 -5.92 -8.08
CA ASN A 25 -0.06 -7.27 -8.57
C ASN A 25 -0.39 -8.36 -7.53
N ALA A 26 -1.06 -8.02 -6.41
CA ALA A 26 -1.61 -9.00 -5.49
C ALA A 26 -2.59 -9.91 -6.23
N ARG A 27 -2.38 -11.23 -6.15
CA ARG A 27 -3.18 -12.22 -6.88
C ARG A 27 -4.52 -12.52 -6.20
N SER A 28 -4.77 -11.99 -5.02
CA SER A 28 -6.03 -12.20 -4.32
C SER A 28 -6.19 -11.17 -3.21
N ALA A 29 -7.42 -11.02 -2.70
CA ALA A 29 -7.68 -10.27 -1.48
C ALA A 29 -6.86 -10.84 -0.29
N MET A 30 -6.69 -12.16 -0.23
CA MET A 30 -5.84 -12.84 0.75
C MET A 30 -4.38 -12.35 0.69
N ASP A 31 -3.78 -12.33 -0.51
CA ASP A 31 -2.39 -11.87 -0.67
C ASP A 31 -2.23 -10.40 -0.23
N LEU A 32 -3.23 -9.56 -0.52
CA LEU A 32 -3.23 -8.15 -0.11
C LEU A 32 -3.37 -8.00 1.42
N LEU A 33 -4.29 -8.71 2.05
CA LEU A 33 -4.50 -8.64 3.50
C LEU A 33 -3.31 -9.22 4.28
N VAL A 34 -2.70 -10.31 3.80
CA VAL A 34 -1.45 -10.85 4.37
C VAL A 34 -0.35 -9.81 4.29
N ALA A 35 -0.19 -9.14 3.14
CA ALA A 35 0.81 -8.10 3.00
C ALA A 35 0.55 -6.91 3.95
N LEU A 36 -0.71 -6.51 4.08
CA LEU A 36 -1.14 -5.44 4.98
C LEU A 36 -0.85 -5.78 6.45
N ARG A 37 -1.15 -7.02 6.89
CA ARG A 37 -0.88 -7.52 8.25
C ARG A 37 0.61 -7.49 8.56
N ASP A 38 1.43 -7.99 7.65
CA ASP A 38 2.87 -8.09 7.86
C ASP A 38 3.51 -6.69 7.95
N VAL A 39 3.06 -5.76 7.10
CA VAL A 39 3.53 -4.37 7.14
C VAL A 39 3.08 -3.66 8.42
N ALA A 40 1.82 -3.83 8.84
CA ALA A 40 1.34 -3.27 10.11
C ALA A 40 2.09 -3.86 11.31
N SER A 41 2.42 -5.15 11.27
CA SER A 41 3.20 -5.83 12.30
C SER A 41 4.64 -5.31 12.34
N ALA A 42 5.27 -5.11 11.18
CA ALA A 42 6.60 -4.52 11.08
C ALA A 42 6.63 -3.08 11.62
N LEU A 43 5.62 -2.26 11.30
CA LEU A 43 5.47 -0.91 11.84
C LEU A 43 5.35 -0.91 13.37
N LYS A 44 4.54 -1.82 13.92
CA LYS A 44 4.41 -2.00 15.37
C LYS A 44 5.74 -2.35 16.00
N GLN A 45 6.45 -3.30 15.44
CA GLN A 45 7.71 -3.77 16.01
C GLN A 45 8.80 -2.70 15.92
N LEU A 46 8.94 -2.02 14.79
CA LEU A 46 9.84 -0.87 14.63
C LEU A 46 9.58 0.18 15.72
N PHE A 47 8.31 0.46 16.00
CA PHE A 47 7.94 1.41 17.05
C PHE A 47 8.26 0.87 18.45
N VAL A 48 7.81 -0.34 18.80
CA VAL A 48 7.95 -0.90 20.15
C VAL A 48 9.40 -1.21 20.49
N GLU A 49 10.13 -1.91 19.61
CA GLU A 49 11.47 -2.43 19.88
C GLU A 49 12.57 -1.40 19.59
N HIS A 50 12.36 -0.52 18.61
CA HIS A 50 13.39 0.39 18.14
C HIS A 50 13.04 1.87 18.27
N GLN A 51 11.81 2.21 18.68
CA GLN A 51 11.31 3.60 18.71
C GLN A 51 11.44 4.30 17.34
N ILE A 52 11.38 3.52 16.27
CA ILE A 52 11.47 3.98 14.88
C ILE A 52 10.05 4.11 14.32
N LEU A 53 9.79 5.25 13.69
CA LEU A 53 8.60 5.50 12.89
C LEU A 53 9.02 5.57 11.43
N HIS A 54 8.20 5.04 10.53
CA HIS A 54 8.56 4.99 9.12
C HIS A 54 8.48 6.37 8.46
N ARG A 55 7.45 7.15 8.77
CA ARG A 55 7.26 8.54 8.27
C ARG A 55 7.11 8.69 6.76
N HIS A 56 7.18 7.61 5.98
CA HIS A 56 7.11 7.67 4.52
C HIS A 56 6.48 6.41 3.92
N ILE A 57 5.34 6.00 4.49
CA ILE A 57 4.50 4.97 3.91
C ILE A 57 3.83 5.51 2.66
N THR A 58 4.17 4.92 1.53
CA THR A 58 3.61 5.21 0.22
C THR A 58 3.34 3.91 -0.52
N TYR A 59 2.56 4.00 -1.59
CA TYR A 59 2.30 2.88 -2.45
C TYR A 59 3.56 2.22 -3.06
N ASP A 60 4.62 3.01 -3.30
CA ASP A 60 5.88 2.48 -3.85
C ASP A 60 6.73 1.75 -2.78
N ASN A 61 6.50 2.03 -1.50
CA ASN A 61 7.30 1.53 -0.39
C ASN A 61 6.69 0.32 0.33
N VAL A 62 5.49 -0.08 -0.06
CA VAL A 62 4.81 -1.27 0.45
C VAL A 62 4.77 -2.33 -0.64
N LEU A 63 5.42 -3.46 -0.40
CA LEU A 63 5.64 -4.51 -1.38
C LEU A 63 5.16 -5.87 -0.88
N ILE A 64 4.91 -6.77 -1.82
CA ILE A 64 4.56 -8.17 -1.60
C ILE A 64 5.77 -9.02 -2.00
N ARG A 65 6.39 -9.72 -1.07
CA ARG A 65 7.44 -10.70 -1.34
C ARG A 65 6.80 -12.06 -1.65
N SER A 66 6.98 -12.54 -2.87
CA SER A 66 6.57 -13.89 -3.27
C SER A 66 7.68 -14.90 -2.96
N GLY A 67 7.31 -16.09 -2.48
CA GLY A 67 8.26 -17.16 -2.14
C GLY A 67 8.85 -17.06 -0.74
N ALA A 68 8.16 -16.40 0.19
CA ALA A 68 8.42 -16.56 1.62
C ALA A 68 8.03 -17.97 2.08
N ASP A 69 8.47 -18.40 3.27
CA ASP A 69 8.13 -19.72 3.84
C ASP A 69 6.61 -19.96 3.92
N SER A 70 5.82 -18.88 4.04
CA SER A 70 4.36 -18.85 4.02
C SER A 70 3.72 -18.62 2.63
N GLY A 71 4.50 -18.61 1.56
CA GLY A 71 4.09 -18.33 0.18
C GLY A 71 4.12 -16.85 -0.21
N VAL A 72 3.57 -15.98 0.63
CA VAL A 72 3.57 -14.52 0.46
C VAL A 72 3.87 -13.83 1.79
N ALA A 73 4.61 -12.72 1.74
CA ALA A 73 4.84 -11.84 2.88
C ALA A 73 4.77 -10.36 2.47
N GLY A 74 4.23 -9.51 3.34
CA GLY A 74 4.30 -8.05 3.18
C GLY A 74 5.66 -7.52 3.62
N VAL A 75 6.18 -6.54 2.88
CA VAL A 75 7.46 -5.88 3.19
C VAL A 75 7.27 -4.40 3.07
N VAL A 76 7.76 -3.67 4.07
CA VAL A 76 7.92 -2.23 4.00
C VAL A 76 9.39 -1.91 3.76
N VAL A 77 9.68 -1.08 2.77
CA VAL A 77 11.05 -0.65 2.42
C VAL A 77 11.18 0.85 2.67
N ASP A 78 12.42 1.36 2.54
CA ASP A 78 12.67 2.81 2.55
C ASP A 78 12.48 3.47 3.93
N LEU A 79 13.19 2.92 4.92
CA LEU A 79 13.21 3.41 6.31
C LEU A 79 13.99 4.74 6.48
N ASP A 80 14.70 5.19 5.43
CA ASP A 80 15.66 6.30 5.48
C ASP A 80 15.05 7.64 5.04
N PHE A 81 13.88 8.01 5.59
CA PHE A 81 13.34 9.36 5.42
C PHE A 81 13.54 10.22 6.66
N PRO A 82 14.65 11.00 6.76
CA PRO A 82 14.71 12.11 7.68
C PRO A 82 13.57 13.09 7.34
N ASN A 83 13.02 13.73 8.37
CA ASN A 83 11.91 14.68 8.28
C ASN A 83 11.91 15.49 6.96
N PRO A 84 10.81 15.50 6.18
CA PRO A 84 10.78 16.26 4.94
C PRO A 84 10.67 17.75 5.24
N THR A 85 11.79 18.37 5.57
CA THR A 85 12.03 19.76 5.17
C THR A 85 12.39 19.73 3.70
N GLU A 86 11.42 20.15 2.88
CA GLU A 86 11.56 20.62 1.50
C GLU A 86 12.01 19.62 0.42
N GLY A 87 11.06 19.29 -0.46
CA GLY A 87 11.30 19.46 -1.89
C GLY A 87 12.16 18.43 -2.62
N SER A 88 12.21 17.17 -2.20
CA SER A 88 12.79 16.13 -3.06
C SER A 88 12.16 14.76 -2.84
N SER A 89 11.39 14.26 -3.81
CA SER A 89 11.63 12.90 -4.33
C SER A 89 10.88 12.64 -5.64
N ARG A 90 11.53 11.90 -6.53
CA ARG A 90 11.03 11.53 -7.87
C ARG A 90 10.19 10.27 -7.76
N THR A 91 8.89 10.35 -8.04
CA THR A 91 8.04 9.16 -8.23
C THR A 91 8.40 8.48 -9.57
N SER A 92 8.51 7.15 -9.55
CA SER A 92 8.84 6.32 -10.74
C SER A 92 7.60 5.91 -11.54
N THR A 93 6.40 6.20 -11.05
CA THR A 93 5.17 6.08 -11.80
C THR A 93 5.07 7.25 -12.77
N GLY A 94 5.14 6.98 -14.08
CA GLY A 94 4.90 7.96 -15.16
C GLY A 94 3.50 8.62 -15.16
N LEU A 95 2.75 8.51 -14.06
CA LEU A 95 1.45 9.12 -13.79
C LEU A 95 1.56 10.56 -13.23
N GLY A 96 2.77 11.10 -13.07
CA GLY A 96 2.93 12.48 -12.56
C GLY A 96 2.26 12.68 -11.20
N LEU A 97 2.26 11.64 -10.35
CA LEU A 97 1.84 11.75 -8.96
C LEU A 97 2.90 12.59 -8.24
N CYS A 98 2.71 13.91 -8.26
CA CYS A 98 3.53 14.86 -7.54
C CYS A 98 3.29 14.64 -6.03
N ASP A 99 4.33 14.09 -5.40
CA ASP A 99 4.71 14.17 -4.00
C ASP A 99 3.68 13.76 -2.93
N SER A 100 3.56 12.46 -2.66
CA SER A 100 3.11 11.78 -1.41
C SER A 100 1.87 12.27 -0.61
N LEU A 101 1.20 13.38 -0.94
CA LEU A 101 0.04 13.90 -0.18
C LEU A 101 -1.12 12.91 -0.16
N ALA A 102 -1.26 12.14 -1.24
CA ALA A 102 -2.25 11.08 -1.35
C ALA A 102 -2.12 10.04 -0.23
N PHE A 103 -0.91 9.77 0.26
CA PHE A 103 -0.69 8.77 1.31
C PHE A 103 -0.47 9.37 2.70
N GLN A 104 -0.01 10.63 2.82
CA GLN A 104 0.22 11.26 4.13
C GLN A 104 -1.04 11.40 4.99
N SER A 105 -0.95 11.13 6.28
CA SER A 105 -2.07 11.33 7.22
C SER A 105 -2.66 12.75 7.18
N ALA A 106 -3.96 12.87 7.46
CA ALA A 106 -4.67 14.14 7.56
C ALA A 106 -4.06 15.05 8.64
N LYS A 107 -3.59 14.45 9.74
CA LYS A 107 -2.92 15.18 10.83
C LYS A 107 -1.59 15.76 10.36
N ARG A 108 -0.77 15.00 9.63
CA ARG A 108 0.49 15.48 9.06
C ARG A 108 0.26 16.59 8.05
N LEU A 109 -0.73 16.42 7.17
CA LEU A 109 -1.09 17.45 6.19
C LEU A 109 -1.53 18.75 6.86
N THR A 110 -2.30 18.67 7.95
CA THR A 110 -2.74 19.86 8.73
C THR A 110 -1.55 20.56 9.40
N ASN A 111 -0.53 19.81 9.82
CA ASN A 111 0.59 20.31 10.61
C ASN A 111 1.88 20.50 9.80
N ARG A 112 1.81 20.56 8.46
CA ARG A 112 3.00 20.63 7.59
C ARG A 112 3.91 21.83 7.88
N VAL A 113 3.34 22.95 8.29
CA VAL A 113 4.05 24.19 8.67
C VAL A 113 4.40 24.26 10.15
N SER A 114 3.97 23.29 10.95
CA SER A 114 4.25 23.24 12.39
C SER A 114 5.50 22.41 12.68
N HIS A 115 6.59 23.07 13.01
CA HIS A 115 7.82 22.41 13.48
C HIS A 115 7.67 21.68 14.83
N ALA A 116 6.55 21.88 15.53
CA ALA A 116 6.26 21.24 16.80
C ALA A 116 5.55 19.88 16.66
N HIS A 117 5.01 19.56 15.48
CA HIS A 117 4.28 18.30 15.27
C HIS A 117 5.25 17.12 15.21
N LYS A 118 5.06 16.18 16.14
CA LYS A 118 5.79 14.92 16.16
C LYS A 118 4.97 13.86 15.44
N HIS A 119 5.60 13.22 14.45
CA HIS A 119 5.00 12.09 13.74
C HIS A 119 4.71 10.94 14.72
N THR A 120 3.67 10.17 14.45
CA THR A 120 3.20 9.09 15.31
C THR A 120 2.96 7.79 14.54
N LEU A 121 2.95 6.64 15.23
CA LEU A 121 2.62 5.35 14.61
C LEU A 121 1.22 5.37 13.99
N GLN A 122 0.28 6.09 14.59
CA GLN A 122 -1.07 6.29 14.04
C GLN A 122 -1.04 6.92 12.65
N GLU A 123 -0.10 7.82 12.38
CA GLU A 123 0.04 8.46 11.07
C GLU A 123 0.68 7.53 10.03
N ASP A 124 1.53 6.59 10.44
CA ASP A 124 2.00 5.51 9.57
C ASP A 124 0.85 4.53 9.25
N LEU A 125 0.00 4.19 10.22
CA LEU A 125 -1.19 3.35 10.01
C LEU A 125 -2.24 4.02 9.12
N GLU A 126 -2.50 5.32 9.29
CA GLU A 126 -3.38 6.06 8.39
C GLU A 126 -2.82 6.04 6.97
N SER A 127 -1.51 6.19 6.81
CA SER A 127 -0.87 6.16 5.50
C SER A 127 -0.96 4.77 4.86
N LEU A 128 -0.78 3.71 5.65
CA LEU A 128 -0.98 2.32 5.22
C LEU A 128 -2.43 2.05 4.80
N PHE A 129 -3.40 2.58 5.54
CA PHE A 129 -4.81 2.52 5.17
C PHE A 129 -5.09 3.25 3.83
N CYS A 130 -4.47 4.42 3.60
CA CYS A 130 -4.58 5.11 2.31
C CYS A 130 -4.03 4.26 1.15
N VAL A 131 -2.94 3.53 1.38
CA VAL A 131 -2.36 2.59 0.42
C VAL A 131 -3.31 1.42 0.12
N LEU A 132 -3.99 0.88 1.14
CA LEU A 132 -5.04 -0.12 0.96
C LEU A 132 -6.19 0.42 0.10
N CYS A 133 -6.73 1.59 0.45
CA CYS A 133 -7.80 2.22 -0.33
C CYS A 133 -7.38 2.38 -1.79
N TRP A 134 -6.20 2.95 -2.04
CA TRP A 134 -5.66 3.11 -3.39
C TRP A 134 -5.58 1.78 -4.15
N THR A 135 -5.13 0.72 -3.49
CA THR A 135 -5.04 -0.60 -4.13
C THR A 135 -6.43 -1.13 -4.48
N CYS A 136 -7.43 -0.96 -3.61
CA CYS A 136 -8.78 -1.50 -3.81
C CYS A 136 -9.64 -0.71 -4.80
N TYR A 137 -9.60 0.63 -4.77
CA TYR A 137 -10.44 1.48 -5.63
C TYR A 137 -9.69 2.05 -6.84
N GLY A 138 -8.36 1.97 -6.86
CA GLY A 138 -7.55 2.48 -7.95
C GLY A 138 -7.42 1.51 -9.12
N TYR A 139 -7.68 0.22 -8.87
CA TYR A 139 -7.44 -0.89 -9.80
C TYR A 139 -8.66 -1.82 -9.89
N ASP A 140 -8.87 -2.41 -11.07
CA ASP A 140 -9.92 -3.40 -11.31
C ASP A 140 -9.45 -4.84 -11.05
N HIS A 141 -10.34 -5.80 -11.25
CA HIS A 141 -10.09 -7.24 -11.06
C HIS A 141 -9.01 -7.83 -11.98
N THR A 142 -8.60 -7.11 -13.03
CA THR A 142 -7.49 -7.51 -13.91
C THR A 142 -6.13 -7.01 -13.41
N GLY A 143 -6.11 -6.16 -12.37
CA GLY A 143 -4.93 -5.44 -11.90
C GLY A 143 -4.62 -4.19 -12.71
N GLY A 144 -5.44 -3.85 -13.71
CA GLY A 144 -5.36 -2.61 -14.47
C GLY A 144 -5.98 -1.41 -13.73
N PRO A 145 -5.68 -0.17 -14.11
CA PRO A 145 -6.34 1.01 -13.54
C PRO A 145 -7.86 0.95 -13.71
N ASP A 146 -8.60 1.17 -12.63
CA ASP A 146 -10.06 1.17 -12.68
C ASP A 146 -10.57 2.42 -13.42
N LYS A 147 -11.39 2.20 -14.45
CA LYS A 147 -12.06 3.26 -15.22
C LYS A 147 -13.22 3.89 -14.46
N TYR A 148 -13.77 3.20 -13.47
CA TYR A 148 -14.90 3.62 -12.65
C TYR A 148 -14.44 4.03 -11.25
N ARG A 149 -13.20 4.53 -11.15
CA ARG A 149 -12.65 5.05 -9.91
C ARG A 149 -13.58 6.13 -9.33
N PRO A 150 -13.87 6.10 -8.02
CA PRO A 150 -14.70 7.11 -7.41
C PRO A 150 -14.10 8.52 -7.48
N ASP A 151 -14.96 9.53 -7.65
CA ASP A 151 -14.55 10.94 -7.71
C ASP A 151 -13.71 11.38 -6.51
N TRP A 152 -14.03 10.87 -5.31
CA TRP A 152 -13.27 11.19 -4.10
C TRP A 152 -11.83 10.68 -4.19
N MET A 153 -11.59 9.54 -4.82
CA MET A 153 -10.24 9.00 -5.00
C MET A 153 -9.48 9.75 -6.09
N GLU A 154 -10.13 10.08 -7.19
CA GLU A 154 -9.51 10.91 -8.23
C GLU A 154 -9.10 12.27 -7.67
N THR A 155 -9.98 12.85 -6.84
CA THR A 155 -9.69 14.09 -6.12
C THR A 155 -8.52 13.92 -5.14
N TRP A 156 -8.44 12.77 -4.47
CA TRP A 156 -7.38 12.47 -3.52
C TRP A 156 -6.00 12.48 -4.20
N ILE A 157 -5.87 11.83 -5.36
CA ILE A 157 -4.58 11.71 -6.06
C ILE A 157 -4.17 12.97 -6.84
N THR A 158 -5.14 13.76 -7.29
CA THR A 158 -4.89 14.98 -8.07
C THR A 158 -4.62 16.20 -7.20
N THR A 159 -5.02 16.19 -5.92
CA THR A 159 -4.83 17.34 -5.02
C THR A 159 -3.35 17.59 -4.72
N ARG A 160 -2.87 18.80 -5.00
CA ARG A 160 -1.46 19.21 -4.84
C ARG A 160 -1.15 20.08 -3.63
N HIS A 161 -2.17 20.54 -2.91
CA HIS A 161 -2.02 21.45 -1.77
C HIS A 161 -2.50 20.79 -0.48
N ALA A 162 -1.70 20.89 0.58
CA ALA A 162 -1.97 20.22 1.86
C ALA A 162 -3.23 20.78 2.54
N GLU A 163 -3.46 22.08 2.40
CA GLU A 163 -4.62 22.83 2.89
C GLU A 163 -5.93 22.29 2.30
N THR A 164 -5.87 21.77 1.07
CA THR A 164 -7.00 21.18 0.36
C THR A 164 -7.07 19.67 0.56
N ALA A 165 -5.94 18.99 0.71
CA ALA A 165 -5.88 17.53 0.91
C ALA A 165 -6.33 17.11 2.32
N ALA A 166 -5.93 17.85 3.37
CA ALA A 166 -6.26 17.51 4.75
C ALA A 166 -7.78 17.45 5.02
N PRO A 167 -8.60 18.46 4.63
CA PRO A 167 -10.05 18.40 4.83
C PRO A 167 -10.71 17.25 4.10
N LYS A 168 -10.24 16.92 2.88
CA LYS A 168 -10.76 15.80 2.09
C LYS A 168 -10.50 14.46 2.77
N LYS A 169 -9.29 14.24 3.27
CA LYS A 169 -8.96 13.04 4.07
C LYS A 169 -9.81 12.96 5.34
N LYS A 170 -9.96 14.07 6.07
CA LYS A 170 -10.82 14.11 7.27
C LYS A 170 -12.28 13.81 6.93
N SER A 171 -12.78 14.30 5.79
CA SER A 171 -14.13 14.01 5.30
C SER A 171 -14.30 12.51 5.01
N PHE A 172 -13.36 11.91 4.26
CA PHE A 172 -13.36 10.48 3.97
C PHE A 172 -13.29 9.63 5.26
N LEU A 173 -12.40 9.98 6.20
CA LEU A 173 -12.35 9.30 7.49
C LEU A 173 -13.61 9.51 8.33
N SER A 174 -14.38 10.57 8.10
CA SER A 174 -15.59 10.86 8.88
C SER A 174 -16.82 10.14 8.33
N THR A 175 -16.97 10.10 7.01
CA THR A 175 -18.18 9.63 6.33
C THR A 175 -17.86 8.37 5.51
N PRO A 176 -18.63 7.27 5.67
CA PRO A 176 -18.44 6.08 4.85
C PRO A 176 -18.66 6.41 3.37
N SER A 177 -17.91 5.73 2.51
CA SER A 177 -18.07 5.84 1.06
C SER A 177 -19.12 4.84 0.59
N SER A 178 -20.05 5.26 -0.28
CA SER A 178 -20.97 4.36 -0.99
C SER A 178 -20.34 3.74 -2.25
N SER A 179 -19.04 3.90 -2.44
CA SER A 179 -18.32 3.40 -3.61
C SER A 179 -18.02 1.91 -3.46
N HIS A 180 -18.21 1.17 -4.56
CA HIS A 180 -17.89 -0.25 -4.61
C HIS A 180 -16.45 -0.53 -5.03
N ILE A 181 -15.91 -1.65 -4.55
CA ILE A 181 -14.59 -2.15 -4.93
C ILE A 181 -14.71 -3.04 -6.18
N ASN A 182 -14.24 -2.54 -7.33
CA ASN A 182 -14.23 -3.31 -8.58
C ASN A 182 -13.06 -4.29 -8.70
N ARG A 183 -12.08 -4.20 -7.79
CA ARG A 183 -10.93 -5.11 -7.72
C ARG A 183 -11.31 -6.54 -7.38
N TYR A 184 -12.37 -6.73 -6.59
CA TYR A 184 -12.81 -8.03 -6.12
C TYR A 184 -14.26 -8.29 -6.54
N ILE A 185 -14.63 -9.57 -6.59
CA ILE A 185 -15.94 -10.03 -7.04
C ILE A 185 -16.56 -11.00 -6.03
N GLY A 186 -17.88 -11.01 -5.98
CA GLY A 186 -18.65 -11.82 -5.03
C GLY A 186 -18.29 -11.50 -3.58
N CYS A 187 -18.27 -12.53 -2.74
CA CYS A 187 -18.00 -12.42 -1.30
C CYS A 187 -16.67 -11.72 -0.95
N GLN A 188 -15.63 -11.86 -1.78
CA GLN A 188 -14.37 -11.15 -1.56
C GLN A 188 -14.53 -9.63 -1.63
N ARG A 189 -15.47 -9.12 -2.42
CA ARG A 189 -15.80 -7.69 -2.44
C ARG A 189 -16.42 -7.28 -1.11
N ASP A 190 -17.44 -8.01 -0.70
CA ASP A 190 -18.22 -7.68 0.49
C ASP A 190 -17.33 -7.67 1.74
N ILE A 191 -16.46 -8.68 1.88
CA ILE A 191 -15.47 -8.76 2.97
C ILE A 191 -14.49 -7.57 2.91
N MET A 192 -13.95 -7.26 1.72
CA MET A 192 -12.99 -6.16 1.60
C MET A 192 -13.63 -4.79 1.85
N GLU A 193 -14.91 -4.59 1.49
CA GLU A 193 -15.67 -3.38 1.81
C GLU A 193 -15.88 -3.25 3.32
N ASP A 194 -16.23 -4.35 4.01
CA ASP A 194 -16.38 -4.37 5.46
C ASP A 194 -15.04 -4.10 6.20
N ILE A 195 -13.95 -4.77 5.79
CA ILE A 195 -12.61 -4.52 6.34
C ILE A 195 -12.20 -3.06 6.16
N ILE A 196 -12.40 -2.47 4.99
CA ILE A 196 -12.07 -1.06 4.76
C ILE A 196 -12.87 -0.15 5.69
N GLU A 197 -14.15 -0.44 5.92
CA GLU A 197 -14.99 0.32 6.84
C GLU A 197 -14.52 0.19 8.29
N GLN A 198 -14.21 -1.02 8.76
CA GLN A 198 -13.68 -1.25 10.09
C GLN A 198 -12.31 -0.57 10.30
N LEU A 199 -11.42 -0.64 9.31
CA LEU A 199 -10.12 0.04 9.35
C LEU A 199 -10.27 1.56 9.34
N ARG A 200 -11.22 2.10 8.55
CA ARG A 200 -11.53 3.53 8.54
C ARG A 200 -11.93 4.01 9.94
N GLN A 201 -12.79 3.27 10.63
CA GLN A 201 -13.21 3.58 12.00
C GLN A 201 -12.03 3.50 12.99
N THR A 202 -11.17 2.51 12.83
CA THR A 202 -9.95 2.34 13.65
C THR A 202 -9.00 3.53 13.48
N VAL A 203 -8.73 3.94 12.25
CA VAL A 203 -7.85 5.07 11.94
C VAL A 203 -8.46 6.41 12.42
N LYS A 204 -9.78 6.58 12.27
CA LYS A 204 -10.52 7.77 12.71
C LYS A 204 -10.41 8.00 14.22
N ARG A 205 -10.39 6.92 15.03
CA ARG A 205 -10.46 6.99 16.50
C ARG A 205 -9.34 7.83 17.10
N ASN A 206 -8.16 7.86 16.45
CA ASN A 206 -6.99 8.67 16.83
C ASN A 206 -6.80 8.74 18.35
N SER A 207 -6.59 7.57 18.96
CA SER A 207 -6.51 7.47 20.42
C SER A 207 -5.16 7.98 20.93
N SER A 208 -5.08 8.21 22.24
CA SER A 208 -3.83 8.59 22.91
C SER A 208 -2.82 7.44 22.98
N ASP A 209 -3.23 6.22 22.63
CA ASP A 209 -2.46 4.99 22.77
C ASP A 209 -2.21 4.36 21.38
N PRO A 210 -1.07 4.66 20.75
CA PRO A 210 -0.77 4.20 19.40
C PRO A 210 -0.60 2.68 19.31
N GLU A 211 -0.15 2.01 20.38
CA GLU A 211 -0.01 0.56 20.39
C GLU A 211 -1.38 -0.12 20.38
N LYS A 212 -2.33 0.43 21.13
CA LYS A 212 -3.70 -0.08 21.17
C LYS A 212 -4.45 0.15 19.87
N ASP A 213 -4.21 1.27 19.18
CA ASP A 213 -4.74 1.49 17.83
C ASP A 213 -4.12 0.54 16.80
N CYS A 214 -2.82 0.30 16.89
CA CYS A 214 -2.14 -0.68 16.04
C CYS A 214 -2.66 -2.10 16.27
N ALA A 215 -2.88 -2.49 17.53
CA ALA A 215 -3.47 -3.78 17.87
C ALA A 215 -4.87 -3.95 17.28
N ARG A 216 -5.73 -2.91 17.37
CA ARG A 216 -7.05 -2.92 16.71
C ARG A 216 -6.94 -3.08 15.20
N PHE A 217 -6.03 -2.32 14.58
CA PHE A 217 -5.79 -2.40 13.14
C PHE A 217 -5.43 -3.83 12.73
N LEU A 218 -4.50 -4.47 13.46
CA LEU A 218 -4.10 -5.86 13.21
C LEU A 218 -5.24 -6.84 13.40
N THR A 219 -6.03 -6.71 14.47
CA THR A 219 -7.19 -7.58 14.72
C THR A 219 -8.18 -7.55 13.55
N VAL A 220 -8.54 -6.37 13.03
CA VAL A 220 -9.45 -6.24 11.88
C VAL A 220 -8.87 -6.96 10.65
N VAL A 221 -7.58 -6.82 10.38
CA VAL A 221 -6.93 -7.48 9.23
C VAL A 221 -6.87 -9.00 9.42
N GLU A 222 -6.56 -9.48 10.64
CA GLU A 222 -6.48 -10.91 10.96
C GLU A 222 -7.85 -11.59 10.89
N GLU A 223 -8.90 -10.95 11.41
CA GLU A 223 -10.28 -11.44 11.31
C GLU A 223 -10.70 -11.51 9.83
N GLY A 224 -10.39 -10.49 9.03
CA GLY A 224 -10.63 -10.51 7.59
C GLY A 224 -9.88 -11.62 6.84
N ILE A 225 -8.65 -11.92 7.23
CA ILE A 225 -7.88 -13.05 6.68
C ILE A 225 -8.59 -14.38 7.00
N GLU A 226 -9.04 -14.56 8.24
CA GLU A 226 -9.74 -15.77 8.64
C GLU A 226 -11.12 -15.89 8.00
N GLU A 227 -11.81 -14.78 7.74
CA GLU A 227 -13.07 -14.77 7.00
C GLU A 227 -12.87 -15.22 5.55
N ILE A 228 -11.92 -14.64 4.82
CA ILE A 228 -11.59 -15.06 3.44
C ILE A 228 -11.13 -16.53 3.40
N ARG A 229 -10.44 -17.00 4.45
CA ARG A 229 -9.98 -18.40 4.55
C ARG A 229 -11.14 -19.37 4.88
N GLY A 230 -12.03 -18.95 5.76
CA GLY A 230 -13.21 -19.68 6.22
C GLY A 230 -14.25 -19.82 5.13
N GLU A 231 -14.33 -18.85 4.22
CA GLU A 231 -15.05 -18.94 2.96
C GLU A 231 -14.39 -19.92 1.97
N ARG A 232 -14.41 -21.21 2.31
CA ARG A 232 -14.45 -22.27 1.29
C ARG A 232 -15.84 -22.32 0.64
N CYS A 233 -16.34 -21.18 0.15
CA CYS A 233 -17.42 -21.17 -0.82
C CYS A 233 -16.88 -21.76 -2.12
N GLY A 234 -17.64 -22.66 -2.76
CA GLY A 234 -17.30 -23.23 -4.07
C GLY A 234 -17.03 -22.19 -5.18
N CYS A 235 -17.32 -20.92 -4.91
CA CYS A 235 -17.05 -19.76 -5.75
C CYS A 235 -15.56 -19.28 -5.72
N VAL A 236 -14.83 -19.42 -4.61
CA VAL A 236 -13.42 -18.97 -4.47
C VAL A 236 -12.44 -19.83 -5.29
N LEU A 237 -12.73 -21.13 -5.42
CA LEU A 237 -11.96 -22.07 -6.25
C LEU A 237 -12.05 -21.77 -7.76
N GLN A 238 -13.09 -21.04 -8.20
CA GLN A 238 -13.25 -20.61 -9.59
C GLN A 238 -12.60 -19.24 -9.85
N CYS A 239 -12.66 -18.29 -8.90
CA CYS A 239 -12.00 -16.99 -9.02
C CYS A 239 -10.47 -17.07 -9.05
N ASN A 240 -9.85 -17.92 -8.22
CA ASN A 240 -8.39 -18.07 -8.18
C ASN A 240 -7.80 -18.71 -9.46
N LYS A 241 -8.64 -19.32 -10.30
CA LYS A 241 -8.25 -19.84 -11.64
C LYS A 241 -8.42 -18.82 -12.77
N ALA A 242 -9.13 -17.72 -12.52
CA ALA A 242 -9.51 -16.73 -13.52
C ALA A 242 -8.54 -15.53 -13.60
N LEU A 243 -7.62 -15.39 -12.65
CA LEU A 243 -6.56 -14.39 -12.77
C LEU A 243 -5.49 -14.91 -13.73
N PRO A 244 -5.17 -14.17 -14.80
CA PRO A 244 -4.19 -14.62 -15.78
C PRO A 244 -2.86 -14.85 -15.07
N SER A 245 -2.29 -16.05 -15.26
CA SER A 245 -0.92 -16.34 -14.87
C SER A 245 -0.03 -15.23 -15.42
N VAL A 246 0.76 -14.60 -14.55
CA VAL A 246 1.80 -13.65 -14.95
C VAL A 246 2.63 -14.34 -16.03
N VAL A 247 2.41 -13.94 -17.29
CA VAL A 247 3.24 -14.41 -18.39
C VAL A 247 4.61 -13.81 -18.13
N PRO A 248 5.66 -14.61 -17.92
CA PRO A 248 6.99 -14.04 -17.79
C PRO A 248 7.28 -13.27 -19.09
N CYS A 249 7.52 -11.96 -18.98
CA CYS A 249 8.03 -11.16 -20.08
C CYS A 249 9.23 -11.90 -20.67
N LYS A 250 9.07 -12.42 -21.89
CA LYS A 250 10.21 -12.90 -22.67
C LYS A 250 11.18 -11.73 -22.79
N PRO A 251 12.47 -11.92 -22.50
CA PRO A 251 13.46 -10.90 -22.81
C PRO A 251 13.40 -10.65 -24.32
N SER A 252 13.07 -9.41 -24.70
CA SER A 252 13.13 -8.96 -26.07
C SER A 252 14.54 -9.20 -26.60
N GLU A 253 14.65 -10.01 -27.65
CA GLU A 253 15.87 -10.18 -28.42
C GLU A 253 16.41 -8.79 -28.79
N LEU A 254 17.64 -8.52 -28.36
CA LEU A 254 18.38 -7.35 -28.82
C LEU A 254 18.47 -7.41 -30.34
N ALA A 255 17.72 -6.55 -31.02
CA ALA A 255 17.98 -6.21 -32.40
C ALA A 255 19.35 -5.52 -32.45
N THR A 256 20.37 -6.29 -32.83
CA THR A 256 21.65 -5.77 -33.30
C THR A 256 21.40 -5.05 -34.62
N THR A 257 21.08 -3.75 -34.58
CA THR A 257 21.20 -2.89 -35.74
C THR A 257 22.64 -2.36 -35.79
N ASN A 258 23.46 -3.04 -36.60
CA ASN A 258 24.73 -2.51 -37.07
C ASN A 258 24.47 -1.18 -37.80
N SER A 259 25.05 -0.10 -37.27
CA SER A 259 25.23 1.16 -38.00
C SER A 259 26.64 1.13 -38.60
N PRO A 260 26.81 1.14 -39.93
CA PRO A 260 28.01 1.69 -40.53
C PRO A 260 27.80 3.20 -40.70
N ASP A 261 28.80 4.00 -40.35
CA ASP A 261 29.21 5.21 -41.07
C ASP A 261 30.09 6.06 -40.15
N CYS A 262 31.37 5.75 -40.18
CA CYS A 262 32.44 6.70 -39.92
C CYS A 262 33.52 6.48 -41.00
N ILE A 263 34.01 7.61 -41.52
CA ILE A 263 35.17 7.81 -42.40
C ILE A 263 34.86 7.86 -43.91
N ALA A 264 34.61 9.09 -44.39
CA ALA A 264 35.56 9.82 -45.22
C ALA A 264 35.57 11.30 -44.79
#